data_AF-A0AAJ0AHB5-F1
#
_entry.id   AF-A0AAJ0AHB5-F1
#
_cell.length_a   1.000
_cell.length_b   1.000
_cell.length_c   1.000
_cell.angle_alpha   90.00
_cell.angle_beta   90.00
_cell.angle_gamma   90.00
#
_symmetry.space_group_name_H-M   'P 1'
#
loop_
_entity.id
_entity.type
_entity.pdbx_description
1 polymer ?
#
loop_
_entity_poly.entity_id
_entity_poly.type
_entity_poly.pdbx_seq_one_letter_code
_entity_poly.pdbx_strand_id
1 'polypeptide(L)'
;MDVSPQDRPLFEAALQMFGLARPEGTGFLNVVRYIASNDAGIKLLEKGGTYSLGGGGTTALARSKFADFTGDVHFRSPVAGISQDGADGLVRVTTRDGRTVSARYVVNTMPLNVLSTITFSPPLSGFGREVVDRGHVGRGEKVILALEDGSVSRPFFASAASSATSSSSGCDFLASFPKAISLTDGSISHAVGFLALSTENPDLTTAASSEKILRSYETLVPGAKVEKYSIHDWRSDTFARGTWACLPAGVEDGKYWDELRRGHGNVVMASGD
;
A
#
# COMPACT_ATOMS: atom_id res chain seq x y z
N MET A 1 -4.91 27.41 6.82
CA MET A 1 -6.23 26.81 7.14
C MET A 1 -6.33 26.83 8.64
N ASP A 2 -7.27 27.60 9.20
CA ASP A 2 -7.47 27.68 10.65
C ASP A 2 -8.31 26.47 11.07
N VAL A 3 -7.65 25.35 11.34
CA VAL A 3 -8.28 24.15 11.92
C VAL A 3 -8.29 24.33 13.42
N SER A 4 -9.43 24.11 14.07
CA SER A 4 -9.52 24.22 15.52
C SER A 4 -8.56 23.21 16.19
N PRO A 5 -8.03 23.50 17.40
CA PRO A 5 -7.23 22.51 18.14
C PRO A 5 -7.95 21.17 18.38
N GLN A 6 -9.28 21.17 18.38
CA GLN A 6 -10.11 19.98 18.56
C GLN A 6 -10.22 19.16 17.27
N ASP A 7 -10.28 19.82 16.10
CA ASP A 7 -10.43 19.15 14.80
C ASP A 7 -9.09 18.73 14.19
N ARG A 8 -8.00 19.34 14.64
CA ARG A 8 -6.66 19.07 14.12
C ARG A 8 -6.28 17.59 14.19
N PRO A 9 -6.49 16.85 15.30
CA PRO A 9 -6.21 15.42 15.34
C PRO A 9 -7.02 14.63 14.30
N LEU A 10 -8.32 14.92 14.16
CA LEU A 10 -9.17 14.22 13.18
C LEU A 10 -8.71 14.48 11.74
N PHE A 11 -8.31 15.71 11.45
CA PHE A 11 -7.76 16.09 10.15
C PHE A 11 -6.41 15.40 9.89
N GLU A 12 -5.53 15.34 10.88
CA GLU A 12 -4.24 14.63 10.78
C GLU A 12 -4.45 13.14 10.56
N ALA A 13 -5.36 12.48 11.29
CA ALA A 13 -5.72 11.08 11.10
C ALA A 13 -6.22 10.82 9.66
N ALA A 14 -7.10 11.69 9.15
CA ALA A 14 -7.61 11.61 7.79
C ALA A 14 -6.51 11.76 6.72
N LEU A 15 -5.53 12.65 6.94
CA LEU A 15 -4.38 12.81 6.05
C LEU A 15 -3.45 11.59 6.08
N GLN A 16 -3.20 11.03 7.27
CA GLN A 16 -2.36 9.85 7.43
C GLN A 16 -2.94 8.64 6.69
N MET A 17 -4.27 8.52 6.60
CA MET A 17 -4.94 7.43 5.88
C MET A 17 -4.63 7.35 4.38
N PHE A 18 -4.11 8.42 3.74
CA PHE A 18 -3.74 8.37 2.32
C PHE A 18 -2.47 7.59 2.01
N GLY A 19 -1.58 7.40 2.99
CA GLY A 19 -0.33 6.65 2.80
C GLY A 19 0.13 5.85 4.02
N LEU A 20 -0.67 5.86 5.10
CA LEU A 20 -0.31 5.37 6.43
C LEU A 20 1.06 5.90 6.88
N ALA A 21 1.30 7.17 6.54
CA ALA A 21 2.58 7.84 6.68
C ALA A 21 2.39 9.20 7.36
N ARG A 22 3.51 9.81 7.76
CA ARG A 22 3.51 11.15 8.34
C ARG A 22 2.90 12.16 7.34
N PRO A 23 2.01 13.08 7.79
CA PRO A 23 1.46 14.10 6.92
C PRO A 23 2.55 14.94 6.23
N GLU A 24 3.65 15.23 6.91
CA GLU A 24 4.77 16.02 6.36
C GLU A 24 5.51 15.28 5.24
N GLY A 25 5.47 13.95 5.25
CA GLY A 25 6.04 13.12 4.19
C GLY A 25 5.13 12.95 2.99
N THR A 26 3.87 13.36 3.09
CA THR A 26 2.85 13.12 2.06
C THR A 26 2.71 14.32 1.13
N GLY A 27 2.77 14.08 -0.18
CA GLY A 27 2.58 15.11 -1.19
C GLY A 27 1.17 15.70 -1.14
N PHE A 28 1.06 17.02 -1.04
CA PHE A 28 -0.24 17.69 -1.00
C PHE A 28 -1.08 17.40 -2.25
N LEU A 29 -0.48 17.45 -3.45
CA LEU A 29 -1.21 17.12 -4.68
C LEU A 29 -1.60 15.65 -4.79
N ASN A 30 -0.90 14.74 -4.11
CA ASN A 30 -1.34 13.35 -4.00
C ASN A 30 -2.68 13.28 -3.28
N VAL A 31 -2.82 13.98 -2.14
CA VAL A 31 -4.08 14.08 -1.38
C VAL A 31 -5.18 14.73 -2.22
N VAL A 32 -4.88 15.86 -2.87
CA VAL A 32 -5.85 16.56 -3.74
C VAL A 32 -6.32 15.66 -4.88
N ARG A 33 -5.42 14.89 -5.51
CA ARG A 33 -5.79 13.93 -6.57
C ARG A 33 -6.76 12.89 -6.05
N TYR A 34 -6.51 12.30 -4.88
CA TYR A 34 -7.45 11.32 -4.32
C TYR A 34 -8.82 11.95 -4.04
N ILE A 35 -8.87 13.15 -3.45
CA ILE A 35 -10.13 13.86 -3.18
C ILE A 35 -10.88 14.17 -4.48
N ALA A 36 -10.18 14.70 -5.49
CA ALA A 36 -10.74 15.06 -6.79
C ALA A 36 -11.27 13.83 -7.54
N SER A 37 -10.63 12.67 -7.38
CA SER A 37 -11.07 11.40 -8.00
C SER A 37 -12.34 10.81 -7.36
N ASN A 38 -12.84 11.40 -6.27
CA ASN A 38 -13.93 10.86 -5.46
C ASN A 38 -15.13 11.83 -5.31
N ASP A 39 -15.47 12.57 -6.37
CA ASP A 39 -16.61 13.52 -6.39
C ASP A 39 -16.57 14.51 -5.22
N ALA A 40 -15.47 15.28 -5.10
CA ALA A 40 -15.25 16.30 -4.06
C ALA A 40 -15.09 15.77 -2.61
N GLY A 41 -14.54 14.56 -2.44
CA GLY A 41 -14.02 14.06 -1.16
C GLY A 41 -15.03 13.38 -0.23
N ILE A 42 -16.31 13.78 -0.26
CA ILE A 42 -17.36 13.24 0.63
C ILE A 42 -17.53 11.72 0.45
N LYS A 43 -17.24 11.19 -0.73
CA LYS A 43 -17.39 9.76 -1.05
C LYS A 43 -16.12 8.94 -0.95
N LEU A 44 -15.00 9.50 -0.49
CA LEU A 44 -13.74 8.75 -0.44
C LEU A 44 -13.84 7.51 0.47
N LEU A 45 -14.39 7.69 1.68
CA LEU A 45 -14.61 6.57 2.62
C LEU A 45 -15.70 5.62 2.12
N GLU A 46 -16.74 6.15 1.49
CA GLU A 46 -17.81 5.34 0.90
C GLU A 46 -17.26 4.42 -0.21
N LYS A 47 -16.57 4.99 -1.21
CA LYS A 47 -16.00 4.25 -2.35
C LYS A 47 -14.87 3.31 -1.92
N GLY A 48 -14.07 3.70 -0.93
CA GLY A 48 -12.93 2.91 -0.45
C GLY A 48 -13.26 1.82 0.57
N GLY A 49 -14.37 1.95 1.32
CA GLY A 49 -14.66 1.10 2.48
C GLY A 49 -15.99 0.33 2.43
N THR A 50 -16.95 0.72 1.59
CA THR A 50 -18.31 0.15 1.64
C THR A 50 -18.42 -1.20 0.95
N TYR A 51 -17.79 -1.35 -0.21
CA TYR A 51 -17.96 -2.52 -1.06
C TYR A 51 -16.69 -3.37 -1.07
N SER A 52 -16.87 -4.69 -1.01
CA SER A 52 -15.77 -5.63 -1.24
C SER A 52 -16.22 -6.75 -2.15
N LEU A 53 -15.28 -7.34 -2.87
CA LEU A 53 -15.55 -8.44 -3.79
C LEU A 53 -16.00 -9.69 -3.00
N GLY A 54 -17.19 -10.19 -3.31
CA GLY A 54 -17.68 -11.48 -2.81
C GLY A 54 -17.02 -12.67 -3.50
N GLY A 55 -17.49 -13.88 -3.23
CA GLY A 55 -17.16 -15.08 -4.03
C GLY A 55 -15.67 -15.43 -4.11
N GLY A 56 -14.89 -15.18 -3.06
CA GLY A 56 -13.44 -15.44 -3.02
C GLY A 56 -12.55 -14.21 -3.19
N GLY A 57 -13.14 -13.01 -3.26
CA GLY A 57 -12.41 -11.75 -3.13
C GLY A 57 -11.48 -11.43 -4.31
N THR A 58 -10.44 -10.65 -4.03
CA THR A 58 -9.46 -10.22 -5.06
C THR A 58 -8.71 -11.39 -5.68
N THR A 59 -8.50 -12.49 -4.95
CA THR A 59 -7.88 -13.71 -5.47
C THR A 59 -8.72 -14.37 -6.55
N ALA A 60 -10.04 -14.46 -6.36
CA ALA A 60 -10.94 -15.03 -7.39
C ALA A 60 -10.95 -14.17 -8.67
N LEU A 61 -11.01 -12.84 -8.52
CA LEU A 61 -10.91 -11.91 -9.66
C LEU A 61 -9.58 -12.06 -10.40
N ALA A 62 -8.45 -12.11 -9.68
CA ALA A 62 -7.13 -12.28 -10.29
C ALA A 62 -7.01 -13.62 -11.03
N ARG A 63 -7.51 -14.72 -10.44
CA ARG A 63 -7.54 -16.03 -11.08
C ARG A 63 -8.41 -16.06 -12.33
N SER A 64 -9.57 -15.38 -12.30
CA SER A 64 -10.45 -15.27 -13.47
C SER A 64 -9.73 -14.58 -14.63
N LYS A 65 -9.05 -13.46 -14.37
CA LYS A 65 -8.26 -12.76 -15.42
C LYS A 65 -7.11 -13.61 -15.92
N PHE A 66 -6.45 -14.35 -15.03
CA PHE A 66 -5.34 -15.22 -15.39
C PHE A 66 -5.78 -16.43 -16.23
N ALA A 67 -7.00 -16.93 -16.04
CA ALA A 67 -7.54 -18.05 -16.81
C ALA A 67 -7.68 -17.74 -18.32
N ASP A 68 -7.83 -16.46 -18.68
CA ASP A 68 -7.89 -16.01 -20.08
C ASP A 68 -6.50 -15.88 -20.73
N PHE A 69 -5.41 -16.00 -19.96
CA PHE A 69 -4.05 -15.84 -20.47
C PHE A 69 -3.55 -17.15 -21.11
N THR A 70 -3.12 -17.06 -22.38
CA THR A 70 -2.66 -18.22 -23.17
C THR A 70 -1.16 -18.23 -23.44
N GLY A 71 -0.39 -17.31 -22.84
CA GLY A 71 1.06 -17.22 -23.00
C GLY A 71 1.83 -18.07 -21.98
N ASP A 72 3.15 -18.10 -22.11
CA ASP A 72 4.04 -18.77 -21.16
C ASP A 72 4.08 -18.02 -19.82
N VAL A 73 4.10 -18.79 -18.72
CA VAL A 73 4.11 -18.24 -17.36
C VAL A 73 5.28 -18.77 -16.57
N HIS A 74 6.10 -17.84 -16.07
CA HIS A 74 7.25 -18.15 -15.23
C HIS A 74 7.09 -17.54 -13.84
N PHE A 75 6.44 -18.27 -12.93
CA PHE A 75 6.41 -17.89 -11.51
C PHE A 75 7.80 -18.03 -10.87
N ARG A 76 7.99 -17.39 -9.71
CA ARG A 76 9.25 -17.47 -8.93
C ARG A 76 10.50 -17.12 -9.75
N SER A 77 10.35 -16.21 -10.71
CA SER A 77 11.40 -15.80 -11.65
C SER A 77 11.69 -14.31 -11.47
N PRO A 78 12.23 -13.89 -10.32
CA PRO A 78 12.43 -12.47 -10.03
C PRO A 78 13.43 -11.86 -11.01
N VAL A 79 13.04 -10.75 -11.62
CA VAL A 79 13.88 -9.99 -12.56
C VAL A 79 15.02 -9.31 -11.80
N ALA A 80 16.21 -9.30 -12.39
CA ALA A 80 17.39 -8.59 -11.92
C ALA A 80 17.76 -7.42 -12.84
N GLY A 81 17.50 -7.53 -14.14
CA GLY A 81 17.81 -6.47 -15.09
C GLY A 81 17.06 -6.55 -16.40
N ILE A 82 17.03 -5.40 -17.09
CA ILE A 82 16.38 -5.20 -18.39
C ILE A 82 17.36 -4.44 -19.29
N SER A 83 17.81 -5.06 -20.38
CA SER A 83 18.75 -4.46 -21.35
C SER A 83 18.14 -4.34 -22.75
N GLN A 84 18.46 -3.26 -23.45
CA GLN A 84 18.02 -2.93 -24.81
C GLN A 84 19.21 -2.57 -25.72
N ASP A 85 20.45 -2.89 -25.30
CA ASP A 85 21.68 -2.43 -25.97
C ASP A 85 22.06 -3.28 -27.20
N GLY A 86 21.33 -4.37 -27.44
CA GLY A 86 21.58 -5.25 -28.57
C GLY A 86 21.23 -4.58 -29.91
N ALA A 87 22.08 -4.77 -30.91
CA ALA A 87 21.85 -4.26 -32.27
C ALA A 87 20.63 -4.91 -32.96
N ASP A 88 20.07 -5.98 -32.39
CA ASP A 88 18.87 -6.68 -32.87
C ASP A 88 17.56 -5.99 -32.47
N GLY A 89 17.62 -4.92 -31.66
CA GLY A 89 16.45 -4.14 -31.23
C GLY A 89 15.54 -4.89 -30.24
N LEU A 90 16.00 -6.00 -29.67
CA LEU A 90 15.25 -6.77 -28.68
C LEU A 90 15.55 -6.30 -27.26
N VAL A 91 14.52 -6.32 -26.42
CA VAL A 91 14.62 -6.17 -24.97
C VAL A 91 14.95 -7.53 -24.35
N ARG A 92 15.99 -7.60 -23.53
CA ARG A 92 16.38 -8.78 -22.76
C ARG A 92 16.06 -8.57 -21.28
N VAL A 93 15.26 -9.48 -20.72
CA VAL A 93 14.93 -9.52 -19.30
C VAL A 93 15.72 -10.65 -18.66
N THR A 94 16.60 -10.32 -17.72
CA THR A 94 17.43 -11.29 -16.99
C THR A 94 16.90 -11.47 -15.58
N THR A 95 16.67 -12.72 -15.17
CA THR A 95 16.24 -13.08 -13.82
C THR A 95 17.43 -13.26 -12.87
N ARG A 96 17.19 -13.24 -11.56
CA ARG A 96 18.24 -13.38 -10.52
C ARG A 96 19.00 -14.71 -10.60
N ASP A 97 18.40 -15.75 -11.17
CA ASP A 97 19.04 -17.06 -11.42
C ASP A 97 19.77 -17.13 -12.78
N GLY A 98 19.87 -16.01 -13.50
CA GLY A 98 20.64 -15.89 -14.74
C GLY A 98 19.89 -16.30 -16.02
N ARG A 99 18.62 -16.73 -15.93
CA ARG A 99 17.82 -16.96 -17.15
C ARG A 99 17.53 -15.63 -17.85
N THR A 100 17.48 -15.68 -19.18
CA THR A 100 17.18 -14.51 -20.00
C THR A 100 16.02 -14.83 -20.95
N VAL A 101 15.06 -13.91 -21.02
CA VAL A 101 13.97 -13.93 -22.00
C VAL A 101 14.10 -12.69 -22.89
N SER A 102 13.92 -12.86 -24.19
CA SER A 102 13.99 -11.76 -25.17
C SER A 102 12.62 -11.47 -25.77
N ALA A 103 12.29 -10.19 -25.95
CA ALA A 103 11.03 -9.75 -26.54
C ALA A 103 11.23 -8.45 -27.34
N ARG A 104 10.29 -8.14 -28.24
CA ARG A 104 10.28 -6.84 -28.94
C ARG A 104 9.89 -5.68 -28.03
N TYR A 105 9.01 -5.96 -27.07
CA TYR A 105 8.51 -5.01 -26.08
C TYR A 105 8.38 -5.70 -24.73
N VAL A 106 8.54 -4.94 -23.65
CA VAL A 106 8.31 -5.40 -22.27
C VAL A 106 7.31 -4.48 -21.60
N VAL A 107 6.29 -5.05 -20.95
CA VAL A 107 5.43 -4.30 -20.03
C VAL A 107 5.94 -4.53 -18.62
N ASN A 108 6.48 -3.49 -18.01
CA ASN A 108 6.94 -3.52 -16.63
C ASN A 108 5.79 -3.11 -15.69
N THR A 109 5.41 -4.04 -14.81
CA THR A 109 4.39 -3.82 -13.78
C THR A 109 4.92 -3.94 -12.37
N MET A 110 6.25 -3.88 -12.19
CA MET A 110 6.86 -3.88 -10.86
C MET A 110 6.52 -2.59 -10.11
N PRO A 111 6.28 -2.64 -8.78
CA PRO A 111 6.04 -1.45 -7.97
C PRO A 111 7.20 -0.45 -8.04
N LEU A 112 6.90 0.84 -7.91
CA LEU A 112 7.88 1.93 -7.98
C LEU A 112 9.04 1.69 -7.01
N ASN A 113 8.77 1.29 -5.76
CA ASN A 113 9.81 1.07 -4.75
C ASN A 113 10.69 -0.17 -5.03
N VAL A 114 10.30 -1.02 -5.98
CA VAL A 114 11.07 -2.19 -6.43
C VAL A 114 12.00 -1.82 -7.58
N LEU A 115 11.69 -0.80 -8.36
CA LEU A 115 12.46 -0.44 -9.56
C LEU A 115 13.92 -0.08 -9.25
N SER A 116 14.22 0.43 -8.05
CA SER A 116 15.60 0.73 -7.61
C SER A 116 16.46 -0.52 -7.43
N THR A 117 15.84 -1.71 -7.41
CA THR A 117 16.55 -3.00 -7.35
C THR A 117 16.83 -3.61 -8.73
N ILE A 118 16.39 -2.95 -9.81
CA ILE A 118 16.48 -3.46 -11.18
C ILE A 118 17.51 -2.67 -11.97
N THR A 119 18.43 -3.38 -12.62
CA THR A 119 19.41 -2.76 -13.52
C THR A 119 18.79 -2.51 -14.89
N PHE A 120 18.68 -1.25 -15.29
CA PHE A 120 18.25 -0.86 -16.64
C PHE A 120 19.45 -0.52 -17.53
N SER A 121 19.44 -1.02 -18.77
CA SER A 121 20.42 -0.67 -19.79
C SER A 121 19.73 -0.40 -21.14
N PRO A 122 19.83 0.82 -21.73
CA PRO A 122 20.51 1.99 -21.17
C PRO A 122 19.90 2.39 -19.82
N PRO A 123 20.63 3.13 -18.96
CA PRO A 123 20.09 3.54 -17.67
C PRO A 123 18.88 4.46 -17.85
N LEU A 124 18.00 4.50 -16.84
CA LEU A 124 16.96 5.52 -16.75
C LEU A 124 17.59 6.93 -16.80
N SER A 125 16.81 7.92 -17.23
CA SER A 125 17.28 9.31 -17.25
C SER A 125 17.68 9.78 -15.83
N GLY A 126 18.40 10.90 -15.73
CA GLY A 126 18.78 11.47 -14.43
C GLY A 126 17.57 11.64 -13.51
N PHE A 127 16.49 12.23 -14.02
CA PHE A 127 15.26 12.43 -13.27
C PHE A 127 14.49 11.11 -13.02
N GLY A 128 14.48 10.18 -13.99
CA GLY A 128 13.85 8.87 -13.79
C GLY A 128 14.51 8.05 -12.68
N ARG A 129 15.85 8.13 -12.56
CA ARG A 129 16.57 7.53 -11.42
C ARG A 129 16.21 8.19 -10.10
N GLU A 130 16.18 9.52 -10.05
CA GLU A 130 15.75 10.25 -8.85
C GLU A 130 14.34 9.83 -8.40
N VAL A 131 13.41 9.69 -9.34
CA VAL A 131 12.04 9.20 -9.10
C VAL A 131 12.04 7.81 -8.47
N VAL A 132 12.78 6.89 -9.07
CA VAL A 132 12.87 5.49 -8.64
C VAL A 132 13.58 5.35 -7.29
N ASP A 133 14.66 6.10 -7.07
CA ASP A 133 15.46 6.06 -5.84
C ASP A 133 14.68 6.64 -4.66
N ARG A 134 13.89 7.68 -4.90
CA ARG A 134 13.04 8.30 -3.87
C ARG A 134 11.84 7.42 -3.51
N GLY A 135 11.17 6.86 -4.51
CA GLY A 135 9.99 6.02 -4.33
C GLY A 135 8.76 6.74 -3.75
N HIS A 136 7.72 5.98 -3.43
CA HIS A 136 6.53 6.45 -2.72
C HIS A 136 6.66 6.23 -1.19
N VAL A 137 5.87 6.92 -0.37
CA VAL A 137 5.98 6.92 1.11
C VAL A 137 5.03 5.95 1.83
N GLY A 138 4.29 5.12 1.09
CA GLY A 138 3.36 4.13 1.67
C GLY A 138 4.09 3.09 2.52
N ARG A 139 4.02 3.19 3.86
CA ARG A 139 4.85 2.39 4.80
C ARG A 139 4.12 1.84 6.02
N GLY A 140 2.84 2.16 6.21
CA GLY A 140 2.03 1.50 7.23
C GLY A 140 1.42 0.20 6.72
N GLU A 141 0.57 -0.42 7.53
CA GLU A 141 0.07 -1.78 7.28
C GLU A 141 -1.45 -1.91 7.41
N LYS A 142 -1.98 -2.97 6.81
CA LYS A 142 -3.39 -3.36 6.93
C LYS A 142 -3.51 -4.62 7.76
N VAL A 143 -4.36 -4.57 8.79
CA VAL A 143 -4.61 -5.67 9.70
C VAL A 143 -6.06 -6.13 9.55
N ILE A 144 -6.27 -7.44 9.44
CA ILE A 144 -7.60 -8.06 9.55
C ILE A 144 -7.70 -8.69 10.92
N LEU A 145 -8.71 -8.34 11.70
CA LEU A 145 -8.90 -8.83 13.07
C LEU A 145 -10.17 -9.67 13.13
N ALA A 146 -10.10 -10.84 13.77
CA ALA A 146 -11.26 -11.60 14.21
C ALA A 146 -11.53 -11.23 15.68
N LEU A 147 -12.79 -10.91 15.98
CA LEU A 147 -13.21 -10.42 17.29
C LEU A 147 -14.09 -11.49 17.96
N GLU A 148 -13.98 -11.61 19.28
CA GLU A 148 -14.91 -12.42 20.09
C GLU A 148 -16.33 -11.89 19.88
N ASP A 149 -17.29 -12.79 19.64
CA ASP A 149 -18.69 -12.45 19.43
C ASP A 149 -19.22 -11.55 20.56
N GLY A 150 -19.93 -10.48 20.19
CA GLY A 150 -20.48 -9.50 21.13
C GLY A 150 -19.48 -8.53 21.77
N SER A 151 -18.17 -8.67 21.55
CA SER A 151 -17.17 -7.71 22.11
C SER A 151 -17.25 -6.32 21.48
N VAL A 152 -17.71 -6.22 20.23
CA VAL A 152 -17.93 -4.95 19.52
C VAL A 152 -19.31 -4.93 18.87
N SER A 153 -20.10 -3.90 19.22
CA SER A 153 -21.45 -3.69 18.72
C SER A 153 -21.50 -2.70 17.54
N ARG A 154 -22.60 -2.73 16.78
CA ARG A 154 -22.86 -1.75 15.70
C ARG A 154 -23.52 -0.47 16.23
N PRO A 155 -23.34 0.69 15.55
CA PRO A 155 -22.41 0.93 14.45
C PRO A 155 -20.95 1.02 14.96
N PHE A 156 -20.00 0.58 14.15
CA PHE A 156 -18.57 0.60 14.49
C PHE A 156 -17.80 1.36 13.42
N PHE A 157 -17.10 2.40 13.85
CA PHE A 157 -16.02 3.08 13.14
C PHE A 157 -15.17 3.73 14.23
N ALA A 158 -13.87 3.47 14.20
CA ALA A 158 -12.93 4.08 15.13
C ALA A 158 -11.81 4.74 14.34
N SER A 159 -11.39 5.92 14.77
CA SER A 159 -10.22 6.59 14.23
C SER A 159 -9.51 7.36 15.34
N ALA A 160 -8.19 7.33 15.30
CA ALA A 160 -7.35 8.09 16.20
C ALA A 160 -6.26 8.78 15.39
N ALA A 161 -6.02 10.05 15.71
CA ALA A 161 -4.80 10.70 15.27
C ALA A 161 -3.64 9.99 15.96
N SER A 162 -2.73 9.43 15.19
CA SER A 162 -1.54 8.86 15.78
C SER A 162 -0.39 9.85 15.65
N SER A 163 0.25 10.13 16.78
CA SER A 163 1.61 10.62 16.79
C SER A 163 2.59 9.44 16.80
N ALA A 164 2.43 8.39 15.98
CA ALA A 164 3.26 7.16 15.95
C ALA A 164 4.79 7.40 15.85
N THR A 165 5.16 8.65 15.66
CA THR A 165 6.51 9.19 15.63
C THR A 165 7.05 9.58 17.02
N SER A 166 6.19 9.62 18.04
CA SER A 166 6.46 9.83 19.47
C SER A 166 5.81 8.78 20.37
N SER A 167 4.99 7.87 19.83
CA SER A 167 4.46 6.74 20.61
C SER A 167 5.56 5.72 20.87
N SER A 168 5.63 5.24 22.12
CA SER A 168 6.59 4.21 22.53
C SER A 168 6.26 2.82 21.95
N SER A 169 5.08 2.65 21.36
CA SER A 169 4.62 1.40 20.74
C SER A 169 5.27 1.17 19.38
N GLY A 170 5.37 2.21 18.54
CA GLY A 170 5.88 2.12 17.16
C GLY A 170 4.95 1.41 16.17
N CYS A 171 3.73 1.09 16.59
CA CYS A 171 2.66 0.46 15.82
C CYS A 171 1.33 1.03 16.33
N ASP A 172 0.71 1.96 15.59
CA ASP A 172 -0.53 2.60 16.04
C ASP A 172 -1.64 2.53 15.00
N PHE A 173 -2.83 2.08 15.42
CA PHE A 173 -3.99 2.10 14.55
C PHE A 173 -4.49 3.53 14.32
N LEU A 174 -4.67 3.89 13.04
CA LEU A 174 -5.23 5.16 12.59
C LEU A 174 -6.74 5.10 12.43
N ALA A 175 -7.23 3.95 11.94
CA ALA A 175 -8.64 3.72 11.73
C ALA A 175 -8.95 2.23 11.76
N SER A 176 -10.18 1.90 12.16
CA SER A 176 -10.75 0.56 12.01
C SER A 176 -12.26 0.62 11.76
N PHE A 177 -12.75 -0.34 10.98
CA PHE A 177 -14.16 -0.47 10.66
C PHE A 177 -14.55 -1.94 10.39
N PRO A 178 -15.85 -2.27 10.40
CA PRO A 178 -16.34 -3.62 10.16
C PRO A 178 -15.89 -4.18 8.81
N LYS A 179 -15.45 -5.44 8.84
CA LYS A 179 -15.19 -6.23 7.64
C LYS A 179 -16.25 -7.32 7.44
N ALA A 180 -16.73 -7.91 8.52
CA ALA A 180 -17.82 -8.88 8.53
C ALA A 180 -18.66 -8.72 9.78
N ILE A 181 -19.93 -9.11 9.65
CA ILE A 181 -20.92 -9.09 10.73
C ILE A 181 -21.33 -10.54 10.98
N SER A 182 -21.44 -10.91 12.25
CA SER A 182 -21.96 -12.20 12.65
C SER A 182 -23.43 -12.32 12.25
N LEU A 183 -23.79 -13.43 11.59
CA LEU A 183 -25.16 -13.69 11.16
C LEU A 183 -26.06 -14.19 12.31
N THR A 184 -25.48 -14.53 13.46
CA THR A 184 -26.22 -15.05 14.62
C THR A 184 -26.83 -13.93 15.46
N ASP A 185 -26.05 -12.88 15.74
CA ASP A 185 -26.43 -11.80 16.66
C ASP A 185 -26.23 -10.38 16.10
N GLY A 186 -25.67 -10.25 14.90
CA GLY A 186 -25.41 -8.95 14.27
C GLY A 186 -24.19 -8.20 14.82
N SER A 187 -23.39 -8.82 15.70
CA SER A 187 -22.13 -8.26 16.21
C SER A 187 -21.04 -8.21 15.12
N ILE A 188 -19.98 -7.45 15.35
CA ILE A 188 -18.85 -7.40 14.40
C ILE A 188 -17.96 -8.62 14.63
N SER A 189 -17.98 -9.58 13.71
CA SER A 189 -17.12 -10.77 13.81
C SER A 189 -15.71 -10.52 13.27
N HIS A 190 -15.56 -9.62 12.29
CA HIS A 190 -14.26 -9.22 11.77
C HIS A 190 -14.19 -7.71 11.57
N ALA A 191 -13.05 -7.14 11.90
CA ALA A 191 -12.68 -5.77 11.59
C ALA A 191 -11.50 -5.72 10.63
N VAL A 192 -11.39 -4.61 9.91
CA VAL A 192 -10.18 -4.20 9.22
C VAL A 192 -9.65 -2.96 9.93
N GLY A 193 -8.34 -2.91 10.15
CA GLY A 193 -7.67 -1.75 10.70
C GLY A 193 -6.44 -1.37 9.91
N PHE A 194 -6.05 -0.11 10.03
CA PHE A 194 -4.92 0.48 9.33
C PHE A 194 -3.92 1.00 10.35
N LEU A 195 -2.68 0.53 10.23
CA LEU A 195 -1.61 0.71 11.19
C LEU A 195 -0.57 1.67 10.63
N ALA A 196 -0.30 2.76 11.33
CA ALA A 196 0.92 3.54 11.10
C ALA A 196 2.09 2.86 11.83
N LEU A 197 3.21 2.73 11.12
CA LEU A 197 4.45 2.17 11.68
C LEU A 197 5.46 3.27 11.96
N SER A 198 6.30 3.06 12.99
CA SER A 198 7.44 3.93 13.25
C SER A 198 8.49 3.84 12.13
N THR A 199 9.44 4.78 12.15
CA THR A 199 10.55 4.80 11.21
C THR A 199 11.48 3.59 11.37
N GLU A 200 11.52 2.97 12.55
CA GLU A 200 12.46 1.88 12.89
C GLU A 200 12.16 0.54 12.20
N ASN A 201 11.03 0.42 11.49
CA ASN A 201 10.60 -0.81 10.79
C ASN A 201 10.58 -2.04 11.72
N PRO A 202 9.61 -2.14 12.65
CA PRO A 202 9.55 -3.29 13.54
C PRO A 202 9.29 -4.59 12.77
N ASP A 203 9.93 -5.68 13.20
CA ASP A 203 9.61 -7.02 12.71
C ASP A 203 8.22 -7.43 13.22
N LEU A 204 7.24 -7.44 12.32
CA LEU A 204 5.84 -7.70 12.62
C LEU A 204 5.55 -9.19 12.91
N THR A 205 6.52 -10.08 12.73
CA THR A 205 6.39 -11.52 13.01
C THR A 205 6.65 -11.88 14.47
N THR A 206 7.16 -10.93 15.26
CA THR A 206 7.53 -11.17 16.67
C THR A 206 6.35 -11.08 17.62
N ALA A 207 6.42 -11.81 18.74
CA ALA A 207 5.45 -11.71 19.82
C ALA A 207 5.37 -10.28 20.40
N ALA A 208 6.51 -9.59 20.52
CA ALA A 208 6.56 -8.22 21.02
C ALA A 208 5.80 -7.23 20.12
N SER A 209 5.93 -7.37 18.79
CA SER A 209 5.13 -6.57 17.84
C SER A 209 3.65 -6.93 17.93
N SER A 210 3.32 -8.21 18.13
CA SER A 210 1.94 -8.66 18.32
C SER A 210 1.28 -8.01 19.54
N GLU A 211 1.98 -7.96 20.68
CA GLU A 211 1.50 -7.29 21.90
C GLU A 211 1.24 -5.80 21.68
N LYS A 212 2.13 -5.12 20.94
CA LYS A 212 2.00 -3.70 20.60
C LYS A 212 0.78 -3.44 19.70
N ILE A 213 0.58 -4.27 18.67
CA ILE A 213 -0.57 -4.19 17.76
C ILE A 213 -1.87 -4.38 18.56
N LEU A 214 -1.96 -5.43 19.38
CA LEU A 214 -3.16 -5.72 20.17
C LEU A 214 -3.46 -4.61 21.19
N ARG A 215 -2.44 -4.09 21.87
CA ARG A 215 -2.59 -2.96 22.81
C ARG A 215 -3.06 -1.69 22.10
N SER A 216 -2.50 -1.41 20.92
CA SER A 216 -2.93 -0.28 20.10
C SER A 216 -4.39 -0.42 19.67
N TYR A 217 -4.81 -1.63 19.27
CA TYR A 217 -6.19 -1.89 18.88
C TYR A 217 -7.16 -1.72 20.05
N GLU A 218 -6.84 -2.25 21.24
CA GLU A 218 -7.63 -2.05 22.47
C GLU A 218 -7.73 -0.57 22.85
N THR A 219 -6.67 0.21 22.62
CA THR A 219 -6.69 1.66 22.84
C THR A 219 -7.63 2.36 21.85
N LEU A 220 -7.62 1.94 20.59
CA LEU A 220 -8.50 2.49 19.55
C LEU A 220 -9.96 2.08 19.77
N VAL A 221 -10.21 0.85 20.22
CA VAL A 221 -11.53 0.25 20.39
C VAL A 221 -11.62 -0.41 21.77
N PRO A 222 -11.89 0.37 22.83
CA PRO A 222 -11.95 -0.16 24.20
C PRO A 222 -12.97 -1.28 24.34
N GLY A 223 -12.55 -2.39 24.96
CA GLY A 223 -13.38 -3.59 25.16
C GLY A 223 -13.38 -4.58 24.00
N ALA A 224 -12.69 -4.28 22.89
CA ALA A 224 -12.61 -5.18 21.75
C ALA A 224 -11.69 -6.37 22.05
N LYS A 225 -12.25 -7.57 22.07
CA LYS A 225 -11.48 -8.78 22.32
C LYS A 225 -11.05 -9.40 21.00
N VAL A 226 -9.78 -9.25 20.64
CA VAL A 226 -9.21 -9.83 19.41
C VAL A 226 -8.80 -11.28 19.68
N GLU A 227 -9.42 -12.24 18.98
CA GLU A 227 -9.06 -13.66 19.08
C GLU A 227 -7.81 -13.98 18.26
N LYS A 228 -7.70 -13.37 17.09
CA LYS A 228 -6.60 -13.53 16.14
C LYS A 228 -6.60 -12.38 15.15
N TYR A 229 -5.46 -12.15 14.52
CA TYR A 229 -5.36 -11.20 13.42
C TYR A 229 -4.46 -11.74 12.32
N SER A 230 -4.56 -11.12 11.13
CA SER A 230 -3.70 -11.35 9.99
C SER A 230 -3.13 -10.03 9.52
N ILE A 231 -1.84 -10.03 9.22
CA ILE A 231 -1.09 -8.90 8.67
C ILE A 231 -0.09 -9.44 7.65
N HIS A 232 0.19 -8.67 6.60
CA HIS A 232 1.29 -8.93 5.68
C HIS A 232 2.23 -7.75 5.79
N ASP A 233 3.52 -7.99 6.04
CA ASP A 233 4.53 -6.91 6.12
C ASP A 233 4.90 -6.46 4.71
N TRP A 234 4.13 -5.53 4.16
CA TRP A 234 4.34 -4.99 2.82
C TRP A 234 5.62 -4.16 2.74
N ARG A 235 6.02 -3.54 3.85
CA ARG A 235 7.24 -2.73 3.93
C ARG A 235 8.50 -3.59 3.76
N SER A 236 8.55 -4.76 4.37
CA SER A 236 9.69 -5.69 4.30
C SER A 236 9.59 -6.68 3.12
N ASP A 237 8.43 -6.83 2.49
CA ASP A 237 8.27 -7.64 1.28
C ASP A 237 9.15 -7.12 0.14
N THR A 238 10.13 -7.91 -0.28
CA THR A 238 11.10 -7.53 -1.32
C THR A 238 10.49 -7.25 -2.70
N PHE A 239 9.26 -7.71 -2.95
CA PHE A 239 8.54 -7.51 -4.21
C PHE A 239 7.47 -6.40 -4.14
N ALA A 240 7.31 -5.75 -2.99
CA ALA A 240 6.43 -4.58 -2.82
C ALA A 240 7.19 -3.36 -2.27
N ARG A 241 7.98 -3.56 -1.20
CA ARG A 241 8.80 -2.52 -0.53
C ARG A 241 7.97 -1.31 -0.11
N GLY A 242 6.76 -1.56 0.37
CA GLY A 242 5.75 -0.57 0.72
C GLY A 242 4.33 -1.04 0.38
N THR A 243 3.34 -0.32 0.91
CA THR A 243 1.92 -0.56 0.60
C THR A 243 1.52 0.13 -0.71
N TRP A 244 0.41 0.86 -0.74
CA TRP A 244 -0.02 1.55 -1.96
C TRP A 244 0.78 2.84 -2.19
N ALA A 245 0.83 3.28 -3.45
CA ALA A 245 1.46 4.54 -3.80
C ALA A 245 0.82 5.74 -3.09
N CYS A 246 1.69 6.46 -2.41
CA CYS A 246 1.43 7.79 -1.88
C CYS A 246 2.69 8.61 -2.17
N LEU A 247 2.62 9.57 -3.08
CA LEU A 247 3.82 10.32 -3.48
C LEU A 247 4.36 11.19 -2.34
N PRO A 248 5.69 11.34 -2.22
CA PRO A 248 6.31 12.15 -1.18
C PRO A 248 6.04 13.65 -1.36
N ALA A 249 6.11 14.41 -0.27
CA ALA A 249 6.13 15.88 -0.31
C ALA A 249 7.39 16.42 -1.00
N GLY A 250 7.32 17.59 -1.64
CA GLY A 250 8.48 18.23 -2.25
C GLY A 250 9.00 17.50 -3.50
N VAL A 251 8.14 16.82 -4.24
CA VAL A 251 8.38 16.47 -5.63
C VAL A 251 7.96 17.63 -6.51
N GLU A 252 8.67 17.93 -7.59
CA GLU A 252 8.22 18.94 -8.56
C GLU A 252 6.92 18.45 -9.21
N ASP A 253 5.83 19.02 -8.71
CA ASP A 253 4.47 18.58 -8.94
C ASP A 253 4.09 18.62 -10.44
N GLY A 254 3.61 17.49 -10.97
CA GLY A 254 3.31 17.26 -12.39
C GLY A 254 4.39 16.44 -13.12
N LYS A 255 5.66 16.84 -13.02
CA LYS A 255 6.78 16.17 -13.71
C LYS A 255 6.99 14.74 -13.22
N TYR A 256 6.81 14.50 -11.91
CA TYR A 256 6.90 13.16 -11.33
C TYR A 256 5.90 12.19 -11.96
N TRP A 257 4.66 12.65 -12.13
CA TRP A 257 3.60 11.83 -12.73
C TRP A 257 3.85 11.54 -14.21
N ASP A 258 4.36 12.53 -14.94
CA ASP A 258 4.73 12.34 -16.35
C ASP A 258 5.90 11.37 -16.47
N GLU A 259 6.89 11.46 -15.58
CA GLU A 259 8.02 10.54 -15.53
C GLU A 259 7.60 9.11 -15.19
N LEU A 260 6.71 8.91 -14.22
CA LEU A 260 6.17 7.58 -13.87
C LEU A 260 5.43 6.91 -15.04
N ARG A 261 4.79 7.70 -15.91
CA ARG A 261 4.10 7.20 -17.11
C ARG A 261 5.01 7.09 -18.32
N ARG A 262 6.23 7.65 -18.25
CA ARG A 262 7.14 7.66 -19.38
C ARG A 262 7.72 6.27 -19.57
N GLY A 263 7.58 5.75 -20.79
CA GLY A 263 8.26 4.52 -21.20
C GLY A 263 9.77 4.70 -21.25
N HIS A 264 10.50 3.58 -21.24
CA HIS A 264 11.95 3.55 -21.37
C HIS A 264 12.36 2.72 -22.59
N GLY A 265 12.48 3.37 -23.75
CA GLY A 265 12.65 2.68 -25.04
C GLY A 265 11.44 1.79 -25.33
N ASN A 266 11.67 0.49 -25.55
CA ASN A 266 10.64 -0.52 -25.77
C ASN A 266 10.07 -1.12 -24.47
N VAL A 267 10.37 -0.52 -23.31
CA VAL A 267 9.77 -0.87 -22.02
C VAL A 267 8.63 0.09 -21.69
N VAL A 268 7.41 -0.45 -21.62
CA VAL A 268 6.21 0.28 -21.18
C VAL A 268 6.09 0.15 -19.67
N MET A 269 5.88 1.27 -18.97
CA MET A 269 5.68 1.31 -17.52
C MET A 269 4.17 1.30 -17.22
N ALA A 270 3.71 0.34 -16.43
CA ALA A 270 2.29 0.21 -16.06
C ALA A 270 2.14 -0.38 -14.65
N SER A 271 1.84 0.46 -13.66
CA SER A 271 1.61 0.05 -12.27
C SER A 271 0.33 0.69 -11.72
N GLY A 272 -0.12 0.21 -10.56
CA GLY A 272 -1.10 0.94 -9.75
C GLY A 272 -0.52 2.21 -9.11
N ASP A 273 0.81 2.31 -9.06
CA ASP A 273 1.58 3.49 -8.66
C ASP A 273 1.58 4.56 -9.75
#